data_AF-A0A3B8V649-F1
#
_entry.id   AF-A0A3B8V649-F1
#
_cell.length_a   1.000
_cell.length_b   1.000
_cell.length_c   1.000
_cell.angle_alpha   90.00
_cell.angle_beta   90.00
_cell.angle_gamma   90.00
#
_symmetry.space_group_name_H-M   'P 1'
#
loop_
_entity.id
_entity.type
_entity.pdbx_description
1 polymer ?
#
loop_
_entity_poly.entity_id
_entity_poly.type
_entity_poly.pdbx_seq_one_letter_code
_entity_poly.pdbx_strand_id
1 'polypeptide(L)' 'CLHFHSYPYTNEQAKEKVADLAKILSGYTQGTRLNVVSVTHIQEQIHEKCAPELMITLLRRFMYRIAER' A
#
# COMPACT_ATOMS: atom_id res chain seq x y z
N CYS A 1 -10.38 -4.05 -3.40
CA CYS A 1 -9.21 -3.25 -3.82
C CYS A 1 -8.37 -2.93 -2.58
N LEU A 2 -7.05 -3.04 -2.64
CA LEU A 2 -6.14 -2.81 -1.52
C LEU A 2 -5.03 -1.86 -1.95
N HIS A 3 -4.84 -0.78 -1.21
CA HIS A 3 -3.82 0.23 -1.44
C HIS A 3 -2.93 0.36 -0.20
N PHE A 4 -1.62 0.26 -0.42
CA PHE A 4 -0.63 0.47 0.62
C PHE A 4 0.00 1.84 0.45
N HIS A 5 0.20 2.54 1.57
CA HIS A 5 0.88 3.84 1.60
C HIS A 5 1.87 3.88 2.77
N SER A 6 2.88 4.75 2.71
CA SER A 6 3.84 4.95 3.79
C SER A 6 3.99 6.43 4.11
N TYR A 7 2.92 7.11 4.51
CA TYR A 7 2.99 8.51 4.93
C TYR A 7 3.97 8.68 6.11
N PRO A 8 4.86 9.68 6.13
CA PRO A 8 4.98 10.84 5.22
C PRO A 8 5.85 10.60 3.97
N TYR A 9 6.39 9.39 3.76
CA TYR A 9 7.23 9.04 2.62
C TYR A 9 6.47 8.92 1.28
N THR A 10 5.12 8.87 1.32
CA THR A 10 4.25 8.90 0.14
C THR A 10 3.31 10.11 0.16
N ASN A 11 3.01 10.67 -1.01
CA ASN A 11 2.15 11.85 -1.18
C ASN A 11 0.65 11.50 -1.00
N GLU A 12 -0.11 12.32 -0.26
CA GLU A 12 -1.58 12.21 -0.12
C GLU A 12 -2.30 12.26 -1.49
N GLN A 13 -1.77 12.98 -2.47
CA GLN A 13 -2.31 13.00 -3.83
C GLN A 13 -2.28 11.61 -4.51
N ALA A 14 -1.39 10.70 -4.07
CA ALA A 14 -1.38 9.34 -4.57
C ALA A 14 -2.62 8.55 -4.12
N LYS A 15 -3.09 8.82 -2.89
CA LYS A 15 -4.32 8.22 -2.35
C LYS A 15 -5.55 8.70 -3.11
N GLU A 16 -5.62 9.99 -3.44
CA GLU A 16 -6.72 10.55 -4.24
C GLU A 16 -6.79 9.91 -5.63
N LYS A 17 -5.65 9.79 -6.32
CA LYS A 17 -5.58 9.10 -7.63
C LYS A 17 -6.08 7.67 -7.56
N VAL A 18 -5.75 6.93 -6.49
CA VAL A 18 -6.21 5.55 -6.32
C VAL A 18 -7.71 5.50 -6.02
N ALA A 19 -8.24 6.46 -5.26
CA ALA A 19 -9.67 6.58 -5.02
C ALA A 19 -10.44 6.87 -6.32
N ASP A 20 -9.94 7.77 -7.17
CA ASP A 20 -10.54 8.09 -8.46
C ASP A 20 -10.56 6.87 -9.39
N LEU A 21 -9.44 6.14 -9.48
CA LEU A 21 -9.36 4.90 -10.25
C LEU A 21 -10.32 3.84 -9.71
N ALA A 22 -10.40 3.68 -8.39
CA ALA A 22 -11.33 2.74 -7.77
C ALA A 22 -12.80 3.10 -8.04
N LYS A 23 -13.11 4.40 -8.14
CA LYS A 23 -14.45 4.90 -8.50
C LYS A 23 -14.78 4.66 -9.98
N ILE A 24 -13.82 4.79 -10.88
CA ILE A 24 -14.03 4.43 -12.29
C ILE A 24 -14.29 2.93 -12.40
N LEU A 25 -13.45 2.12 -11.75
CA LEU A 25 -13.59 0.66 -11.76
C LEU A 25 -14.88 0.19 -11.09
N SER A 26 -15.38 0.88 -10.07
CA SER A 26 -16.65 0.55 -9.42
C SER A 26 -17.88 0.68 -10.32
N GLY A 27 -17.79 1.42 -11.43
CA GLY A 27 -18.85 1.46 -12.46
C GLY A 27 -18.89 0.20 -13.32
N TYR A 28 -17.79 -0.56 -13.39
CA TYR A 28 -17.70 -1.83 -14.11
C TYR A 28 -17.85 -3.05 -13.20
N THR A 29 -17.80 -2.85 -11.88
CA THR A 29 -18.04 -3.88 -10.87
C THR A 29 -19.35 -3.61 -10.14
N GLN A 30 -19.87 -4.56 -9.36
CA GLN A 30 -21.02 -4.30 -8.47
C GLN A 30 -20.58 -3.51 -7.22
N GLY A 31 -19.87 -2.40 -7.42
CA GLY A 31 -19.18 -1.66 -6.37
C GLY A 31 -17.78 -2.20 -6.06
N THR A 32 -16.88 -1.31 -5.64
CA THR A 32 -15.51 -1.66 -5.22
C THR A 32 -15.25 -1.08 -3.84
N ARG A 33 -14.89 -1.94 -2.88
CA ARG A 33 -14.35 -1.51 -1.58
C ARG A 33 -12.85 -1.26 -1.72
N LEU A 34 -12.41 -0.05 -1.39
CA LEU A 34 -11.00 0.32 -1.33
C LEU A 34 -10.52 0.27 0.12
N ASN A 35 -9.63 -0.68 0.42
CA ASN A 35 -8.94 -0.76 1.71
C ASN A 35 -7.62 -0.01 1.61
N VAL A 36 -7.36 0.91 2.53
CA VAL A 36 -6.11 1.68 2.58
C VAL A 36 -5.35 1.27 3.83
N VAL A 37 -4.11 0.80 3.67
CA VAL A 37 -3.29 0.28 4.76
C VAL A 37 -1.94 1.00 4.80
N SER A 38 -1.56 1.48 5.98
CA SER A 38 -0.24 2.06 6.18
C SER A 38 0.82 0.97 6.37
N VAL A 39 1.94 1.10 5.66
CA VAL A 39 3.15 0.28 5.83
C VAL A 39 4.32 1.09 6.37
N THR A 40 4.09 2.33 6.84
CA THR A 40 5.15 3.22 7.36
C THR A 40 6.00 2.54 8.42
N HIS A 41 5.36 2.00 9.46
CA HIS A 41 6.10 1.35 10.55
C HIS A 41 6.87 0.11 10.08
N ILE A 42 6.32 -0.65 9.14
CA ILE A 42 7.00 -1.82 8.57
C ILE A 42 8.25 -1.37 7.79
N GLN A 43 8.12 -0.31 7.00
CA GLN A 43 9.21 0.25 6.20
C GLN A 43 10.34 0.81 7.10
N GLU A 44 10.00 1.53 8.17
CA GLU A 44 10.97 2.02 9.16
C GLU A 44 11.72 0.86 9.83
N GLN A 45 11.01 -0.19 10.24
CA GLN A 45 11.62 -1.36 10.89
C GLN A 45 12.53 -2.15 9.93
N ILE A 46 12.16 -2.28 8.66
CA ILE A 46 13.03 -2.89 7.63
C ILE A 46 14.28 -2.04 7.43
N HIS A 47 14.13 -0.70 7.38
CA HIS A 47 15.25 0.21 7.19
C HIS A 47 16.24 0.17 8.36
N GLU A 48 15.74 0.09 9.59
CA GLU A 48 16.56 0.04 10.82
C GLU A 48 17.29 -1.31 10.99
N LYS A 49 16.63 -2.43 10.65
CA LYS A 49 17.08 -3.77 11.08
C LYS A 49 17.60 -4.67 9.95
N CYS A 50 17.45 -4.27 8.69
CA CYS A 50 17.78 -5.14 7.55
C CYS A 50 18.74 -4.48 6.57
N ALA A 51 19.39 -5.29 5.74
CA ALA A 51 20.25 -4.81 4.69
C ALA A 51 19.44 -3.94 3.69
N PRO A 52 19.96 -2.76 3.29
CA PRO A 52 19.21 -1.80 2.46
C PRO A 52 18.86 -2.37 1.08
N GLU A 53 19.67 -3.27 0.55
CA GLU A 53 19.43 -4.01 -0.71
C GLU A 53 18.17 -4.90 -0.66
N LEU A 54 17.77 -5.35 0.54
CA LEU A 54 16.58 -6.19 0.74
C LEU A 54 15.31 -5.37 1.00
N MET A 55 15.39 -4.04 1.09
CA MET A 55 14.27 -3.21 1.54
C MET A 55 13.01 -3.41 0.70
N ILE A 56 13.12 -3.35 -0.62
CA ILE A 56 11.98 -3.53 -1.53
C ILE A 56 11.43 -4.95 -1.45
N THR A 57 12.32 -5.95 -1.38
CA THR A 57 11.94 -7.36 -1.33
C THR A 57 11.15 -7.67 -0.05
N LEU A 58 11.65 -7.23 1.10
CA LEU A 58 10.99 -7.43 2.38
C LEU A 58 9.67 -6.67 2.45
N LEU A 59 9.64 -5.41 2.01
CA LEU A 59 8.42 -4.60 2.01
C LEU A 59 7.32 -5.26 1.18
N ARG A 60 7.64 -5.74 -0.03
CA ARG A 60 6.70 -6.50 -0.87
C ARG A 60 6.20 -7.77 -0.17
N ARG A 61 7.08 -8.54 0.50
CA ARG A 61 6.66 -9.75 1.23
C ARG A 61 5.68 -9.43 2.36
N PHE A 62 5.87 -8.33 3.08
CA PHE A 62 4.90 -7.89 4.09
C PHE A 62 3.58 -7.44 3.47
N MET A 63 3.61 -6.68 2.37
CA MET A 63 2.40 -6.27 1.64
C MET A 63 1.58 -7.49 1.20
N TYR A 64 2.21 -8.51 0.62
CA TYR A 64 1.53 -9.75 0.24
C TYR A 64 0.92 -10.48 1.43
N ARG A 65 1.66 -10.64 2.53
CA ARG A 65 1.13 -11.27 3.76
C ARG A 65 -0.06 -10.54 4.37
N ILE A 66 -0.10 -9.21 4.25
CA ILE A 66 -1.25 -8.40 4.68
C ILE A 66 -2.42 -8.60 3.72
N ALA A 67 -2.16 -8.70 2.42
CA ALA A 67 -3.18 -8.90 1.39
C ALA A 67 -3.84 -10.29 1.43
N GLU A 68 -3.18 -11.30 1.98
CA GLU A 68 -3.72 -12.65 2.19
C GLU A 68 -4.71 -12.77 3.37
N ARG A 69 -4.84 -11.71 4.17
CA ARG A 69 -5.75 -11.66 5.33
C ARG A 69 -6.97 -10.81 5.03
#